data_AF-A0A7S3JFJ0-F1
#
_entry.id   AF-A0A7S3JFJ0-F1
#
_cell.length_a   1.000
_cell.length_b   1.000
_cell.length_c   1.000
_cell.angle_alpha   90.00
_cell.angle_beta   90.00
_cell.angle_gamma   90.00
#
_symmetry.space_group_name_H-M   'P 1'
#
loop_
_entity.id
_entity.type
_entity.pdbx_description
1 polymer ?
#
loop_
_entity_poly.entity_id
_entity_poly.type
_entity_poly.pdbx_seq_one_letter_code
_entity_poly.pdbx_strand_id
1 'polypeptide(L)'
;HNYEVAQWCLRFITKLAYEFEDTSCADALYEWLINSTQEGGIRAILYVLKRHSDLIESVVNCLIQFAKGSLVDILKELMRSLYPSPLEYTAIVNDFAHVLADNKEYRDELLSSGLVDFWLETNVRQADNDGNHSPEERTVAVAFLADLWMLFTDKLFQREDLANQILKVFKRASRDRYRPLRITALAQMFRLLDAFSKTKNTYAPSIYKALAMSLVENHAESTTREYIMQNLEQVFESQPTIPVGFVVEPLVNQLQLAEGVSYHYNSVDFQFFVAIAKHPKLQAQQAIPLIDILAKIYLNDQSYAQCCSRPLMMLISRFINDAGVREFLVKFMTVSLSMLLALEKGKGAKKVKIPTTMNAKSKDGGK
;
A
#
# COMPACT_ATOMS: atom_id res chain seq x y z
N HIS A 1 -1.31 37.66 -3.28
CA HIS A 1 -1.23 38.20 -1.91
C HIS A 1 0.08 37.72 -1.32
N ASN A 2 0.76 38.54 -0.52
CA ASN A 2 2.17 38.36 -0.21
C ASN A 2 2.37 37.30 0.89
N TYR A 3 3.02 36.19 0.53
CA TYR A 3 3.40 35.10 1.44
C TYR A 3 4.15 35.60 2.67
N GLU A 4 5.12 36.50 2.47
CA GLU A 4 5.94 37.05 3.55
C GLU A 4 5.07 37.78 4.58
N VAL A 5 4.05 38.49 4.13
CA VAL A 5 3.12 39.20 5.04
C VAL A 5 2.36 38.20 5.90
N ALA A 6 1.83 37.12 5.31
CA ALA A 6 1.13 36.09 6.07
C ALA A 6 2.07 35.42 7.10
N GLN A 7 3.30 35.12 6.71
CA GLN A 7 4.30 34.53 7.60
C GLN A 7 4.67 35.47 8.76
N TRP A 8 4.92 36.75 8.49
CA TRP A 8 5.24 37.74 9.52
C TRP A 8 4.05 37.98 10.45
N CYS A 9 2.82 38.03 9.93
CA CYS A 9 1.60 38.11 10.74
C CYS A 9 1.48 36.91 11.70
N LEU A 10 1.66 35.67 11.21
CA LEU A 10 1.63 34.48 12.06
C LEU A 10 2.71 34.51 13.14
N ARG A 11 3.94 34.88 12.80
CA ARG A 11 5.05 35.02 13.76
C ARG A 11 4.75 36.06 14.83
N PHE A 12 4.25 37.22 14.42
CA PHE A 12 3.89 38.30 15.32
C PHE A 12 2.78 37.86 16.28
N ILE A 13 1.68 37.30 15.77
CA ILE A 13 0.55 36.83 16.56
C ILE A 13 0.96 35.71 17.52
N THR A 14 1.79 34.76 17.07
CA THR A 14 2.35 33.69 17.91
C THR A 14 3.19 34.28 19.05
N LYS A 15 4.01 35.30 18.76
CA LYS A 15 4.84 35.97 19.77
C LYS A 15 3.98 36.74 20.77
N LEU A 16 2.88 37.38 20.32
CA LEU A 16 1.94 38.03 21.23
C LEU A 16 1.29 37.02 22.17
N ALA A 17 0.84 35.86 21.66
CA ALA A 17 0.25 34.81 22.49
C ALA A 17 1.19 34.34 23.61
N TYR A 18 2.47 34.17 23.25
CA TYR A 18 3.52 33.81 24.19
C TYR A 18 3.78 34.91 25.25
N GLU A 19 3.93 36.17 24.83
CA GLU A 19 4.22 37.28 25.76
C GLU A 19 3.05 37.59 26.71
N PHE A 20 1.81 37.36 26.27
CA PHE A 20 0.62 37.56 27.08
C PHE A 20 0.18 36.32 27.86
N GLU A 21 0.99 35.26 27.86
CA GLU A 21 0.61 33.97 28.44
C GLU A 21 0.25 34.08 29.93
N ASP A 22 1.05 34.80 30.71
CA ASP A 22 0.90 34.98 32.17
C ASP A 22 0.10 36.24 32.56
N THR A 23 -0.55 36.89 31.59
CA THR A 23 -1.28 38.14 31.81
C THR A 23 -2.78 37.92 31.87
N SER A 24 -3.51 38.90 32.42
CA SER A 24 -4.98 38.92 32.39
C SER A 24 -5.59 38.93 30.98
N CYS A 25 -4.77 39.10 29.94
CA CYS A 25 -5.20 39.06 28.54
C CYS A 25 -5.26 37.63 27.97
N ALA A 26 -4.72 36.63 28.68
CA ALA A 26 -4.73 35.23 28.28
C ALA A 26 -6.14 34.73 27.88
N ASP A 27 -7.12 34.96 28.75
CA ASP A 27 -8.49 34.49 28.54
C ASP A 27 -9.14 35.18 27.34
N ALA A 28 -8.94 36.50 27.21
CA ALA A 28 -9.45 37.26 26.08
C ALA A 28 -8.85 36.81 24.74
N LEU A 29 -7.56 36.44 24.73
CA LEU A 29 -6.90 35.89 23.54
C LEU A 29 -7.42 34.50 23.18
N TYR A 30 -7.69 33.65 24.18
CA TYR A 30 -8.29 32.34 23.95
C TYR A 30 -9.75 32.45 23.47
N GLU A 31 -10.56 33.32 24.08
CA GLU A 31 -11.92 33.63 23.63
C GLU A 31 -11.95 34.13 22.19
N TRP A 32 -11.02 35.02 21.84
CA TRP A 32 -10.85 35.48 20.45
C TRP A 32 -10.50 34.33 19.51
N LEU A 33 -9.62 33.42 19.93
CA LEU A 33 -9.24 32.25 19.13
C LEU A 33 -10.45 31.36 18.85
N ILE A 34 -11.16 30.93 19.89
CA ILE A 34 -12.26 29.93 19.76
C ILE A 34 -13.53 30.52 19.16
N ASN A 35 -13.62 31.85 19.05
CA ASN A 35 -14.74 32.52 18.42
C ASN A 35 -14.91 32.00 16.98
N SER A 36 -16.03 31.33 16.69
CA SER A 36 -16.30 30.73 15.39
C SER A 36 -16.97 31.71 14.40
N THR A 37 -17.12 32.99 14.74
CA THR A 37 -17.64 34.01 13.81
C THR A 37 -16.62 34.34 12.72
N GLN A 38 -17.01 35.06 11.67
CA GLN A 38 -16.08 35.41 10.57
C GLN A 38 -14.87 36.23 11.02
N GLU A 39 -14.98 36.94 12.15
CA GLU A 39 -13.91 37.77 12.72
C GLU A 39 -13.07 37.02 13.77
N GLY A 40 -13.39 35.74 14.02
CA GLY A 40 -12.71 34.92 15.00
C GLY A 40 -11.30 34.51 14.60
N GLY A 41 -10.43 34.37 15.60
CA GLY A 41 -9.00 34.13 15.40
C GLY A 41 -8.70 32.83 14.69
N ILE A 42 -9.37 31.73 15.06
CA ILE A 42 -9.11 30.42 14.44
C ILE A 42 -9.43 30.41 12.94
N ARG A 43 -10.53 31.05 12.53
CA ARG A 43 -10.90 31.12 11.10
C ARG A 43 -9.89 31.95 10.31
N ALA A 44 -9.42 33.07 10.87
CA ALA A 44 -8.41 33.90 10.24
C ALA A 44 -7.08 33.14 10.08
N ILE A 45 -6.64 32.44 11.13
CA ILE A 45 -5.42 31.62 11.13
C ILE A 45 -5.52 30.50 10.10
N LEU A 46 -6.61 29.73 10.09
CA LEU A 46 -6.81 28.62 9.16
C LEU A 46 -7.01 29.08 7.71
N TYR A 47 -7.56 30.27 7.49
CA TYR A 47 -7.73 30.83 6.14
C TYR A 47 -6.39 31.01 5.41
N VAL A 48 -5.29 31.21 6.16
CA VAL A 48 -3.94 31.29 5.58
C VAL A 48 -3.62 30.04 4.76
N LEU A 49 -4.02 28.87 5.23
CA LEU A 49 -3.72 27.59 4.59
C LEU A 49 -4.44 27.39 3.25
N LYS A 50 -5.53 28.13 2.99
CA LYS A 50 -6.21 28.10 1.68
C LYS A 50 -5.36 28.72 0.56
N ARG A 51 -4.40 29.59 0.90
CA ARG A 51 -3.54 30.28 -0.07
C ARG A 51 -2.06 29.93 0.08
N HIS A 52 -1.62 29.58 1.28
CA HIS A 52 -0.23 29.34 1.65
C HIS A 52 -0.17 28.07 2.51
N SER A 53 -0.43 26.91 1.90
CA SER A 53 -0.44 25.61 2.61
C SER A 53 0.92 25.23 3.19
N ASP A 54 2.00 25.83 2.67
CA ASP A 54 3.37 25.70 3.17
C ASP A 54 3.59 26.42 4.52
N LEU A 55 2.65 27.24 4.97
CA LEU A 55 2.68 27.85 6.31
C LEU A 55 2.05 26.96 7.41
N ILE A 56 1.80 25.68 7.12
CA ILE A 56 1.18 24.73 8.07
C ILE A 56 1.88 24.71 9.42
N GLU A 57 3.21 24.66 9.44
CA GLU A 57 3.99 24.63 10.66
C GLU A 57 3.81 25.92 11.48
N SER A 58 3.78 27.07 10.81
CA SER A 58 3.55 28.38 11.46
C SER A 58 2.13 28.48 12.02
N VAL A 59 1.14 27.92 11.32
CA VAL A 59 -0.25 27.87 11.79
C VAL A 59 -0.39 26.95 13.00
N VAL A 60 0.16 25.74 12.95
CA VAL A 60 0.13 24.79 14.07
C VAL A 60 0.82 25.39 15.30
N ASN A 61 2.02 25.95 15.14
CA ASN A 61 2.72 26.62 16.25
C ASN A 61 1.90 27.77 16.85
N CYS A 62 1.25 28.58 16.00
CA CYS A 62 0.35 29.63 16.47
C CYS A 62 -0.79 29.02 17.31
N LEU A 63 -1.49 28.02 16.78
CA LEU A 63 -2.61 27.38 17.50
C LEU A 63 -2.20 26.81 18.84
N ILE A 64 -1.03 26.17 18.93
CA ILE A 64 -0.51 25.61 20.17
C ILE A 64 -0.33 26.69 21.23
N GLN A 65 0.28 27.83 20.87
CA GLN A 65 0.51 28.93 21.82
C GLN A 65 -0.80 29.49 22.37
N PHE A 66 -1.86 29.55 21.55
CA PHE A 66 -3.17 29.98 22.03
C PHE A 66 -3.91 28.89 22.80
N ALA A 67 -3.72 27.62 22.46
CA ALA A 67 -4.53 26.52 22.96
C ALA A 67 -4.31 26.23 24.45
N LYS A 68 -3.11 26.48 25.01
CA LYS A 68 -2.78 26.33 26.44
C LYS A 68 -3.30 25.03 27.09
N GLY A 69 -3.12 23.90 26.41
CA GLY A 69 -3.59 22.58 26.88
C GLY A 69 -5.01 22.19 26.45
N SER A 70 -5.75 23.09 25.79
CA SER A 70 -7.03 22.80 25.12
C SER A 70 -6.85 22.48 23.63
N LEU A 71 -5.64 22.12 23.20
CA LEU A 71 -5.35 21.80 21.79
C LEU A 71 -6.22 20.65 21.31
N VAL A 72 -6.45 19.67 22.16
CA VAL A 72 -7.29 18.51 21.87
C VAL A 72 -8.73 18.92 21.56
N ASP A 73 -9.32 19.81 22.35
CA ASP A 73 -10.70 20.30 22.15
C ASP A 73 -10.80 21.10 20.85
N ILE A 74 -9.76 21.88 20.53
CA ILE A 74 -9.68 22.60 19.26
C ILE A 74 -9.68 21.60 18.09
N LEU A 75 -8.83 20.57 18.13
CA LEU A 75 -8.69 19.61 17.03
C LEU A 75 -9.88 18.64 16.91
N LYS A 76 -10.51 18.31 18.04
CA LYS A 76 -11.60 17.33 18.09
C LYS A 76 -12.98 17.96 17.88
N GLU A 77 -13.23 19.14 18.43
CA GLU A 77 -14.57 19.76 18.43
C GLU A 77 -14.61 20.98 17.51
N LEU A 78 -13.76 21.98 17.78
CA LEU A 78 -13.82 23.26 17.07
C LEU A 78 -13.49 23.08 15.58
N MET A 79 -12.42 22.36 15.25
CA MET A 79 -12.04 22.06 13.87
C MET A 79 -13.13 21.31 13.11
N ARG A 80 -13.87 20.40 13.74
CA ARG A 80 -15.01 19.72 13.09
C ARG A 80 -16.17 20.68 12.81
N SER A 81 -16.39 21.66 13.67
CA SER A 81 -17.40 22.70 13.41
C SER A 81 -17.01 23.63 12.25
N LEU A 82 -15.70 23.85 12.06
CA LEU A 82 -15.16 24.70 11.00
C LEU A 82 -15.06 23.97 9.65
N TYR A 83 -14.79 22.68 9.68
CA TYR A 83 -14.73 21.79 8.52
C TYR A 83 -15.81 20.70 8.65
N PRO A 84 -17.08 21.02 8.36
CA PRO A 84 -18.19 20.08 8.49
C PRO A 84 -18.09 18.91 7.50
N SER A 85 -17.35 19.09 6.40
CA SER A 85 -17.03 18.02 5.46
C SER A 85 -16.03 17.05 6.08
N PRO A 86 -16.35 15.75 6.23
CA PRO A 86 -15.40 14.75 6.71
C PRO A 86 -14.12 14.70 5.89
N LEU A 87 -14.23 14.94 4.57
CA LEU A 87 -13.08 15.01 3.67
C LEU A 87 -12.13 16.15 4.06
N GLU A 88 -12.67 17.36 4.24
CA GLU A 88 -11.86 18.54 4.56
C GLU A 88 -11.26 18.43 5.96
N TYR A 89 -12.06 17.96 6.93
CA TYR A 89 -11.59 17.72 8.30
C TYR A 89 -10.43 16.74 8.32
N THR A 90 -10.60 15.56 7.70
CA THR A 90 -9.56 14.53 7.70
C THR A 90 -8.30 15.00 6.99
N ALA A 91 -8.41 15.74 5.88
CA ALA A 91 -7.26 16.29 5.19
C ALA A 91 -6.47 17.27 6.07
N ILE A 92 -7.15 18.24 6.70
CA ILE A 92 -6.45 19.25 7.50
C ILE A 92 -5.84 18.65 8.78
N VAL A 93 -6.52 17.72 9.45
CA VAL A 93 -5.96 17.11 10.67
C VAL A 93 -4.82 16.15 10.36
N ASN A 94 -4.77 15.58 9.15
CA ASN A 94 -3.60 14.80 8.72
C ASN A 94 -2.37 15.69 8.65
N ASP A 95 -2.47 16.84 7.96
CA ASP A 95 -1.36 17.79 7.85
C ASP A 95 -0.90 18.27 9.24
N PHE A 96 -1.84 18.50 10.16
CA PHE A 96 -1.53 18.91 11.53
C PHE A 96 -0.87 17.77 12.32
N ALA A 97 -1.33 16.54 12.15
CA ALA A 97 -0.78 15.39 12.86
C ALA A 97 0.71 15.18 12.55
N HIS A 98 1.15 15.39 11.31
CA HIS A 98 2.58 15.33 10.95
C HIS A 98 3.39 16.38 11.71
N VAL A 99 2.95 17.65 11.71
CA VAL A 99 3.66 18.72 12.41
C VAL A 99 3.69 18.48 13.93
N LEU A 100 2.57 18.06 14.51
CA LEU A 100 2.46 17.83 15.96
C LEU A 100 3.28 16.62 16.41
N ALA A 101 3.34 15.56 15.60
CA ALA A 101 4.08 14.35 15.93
C ALA A 101 5.61 14.53 15.91
N ASP A 102 6.12 15.53 15.17
CA ASP A 102 7.55 15.84 15.12
C ASP A 102 8.08 16.43 16.44
N ASN A 103 7.22 17.05 17.24
CA ASN A 103 7.57 17.51 18.59
C ASN A 103 7.18 16.47 19.64
N LYS A 104 8.16 16.04 20.44
CA LYS A 104 7.97 14.99 21.46
C LYS A 104 6.89 15.34 22.49
N GLU A 105 6.84 16.57 22.98
CA GLU A 105 5.90 16.98 24.04
C GLU A 105 4.46 16.90 23.53
N TYR A 106 4.19 17.44 22.34
CA TYR A 106 2.86 17.36 21.72
C TYR A 106 2.52 15.94 21.29
N ARG A 107 3.48 15.17 20.79
CA ARG A 107 3.28 13.75 20.50
C ARG A 107 2.80 12.99 21.74
N ASP A 108 3.42 13.22 22.89
CA ASP A 108 3.04 12.57 24.15
C ASP A 108 1.65 13.05 24.62
N GLU A 109 1.32 14.34 24.48
CA GLU A 109 0.00 14.91 24.77
C GLU A 109 -1.12 14.31 23.89
N LEU A 110 -0.87 14.19 22.58
CA LEU A 110 -1.79 13.56 21.62
C LEU A 110 -2.08 12.10 21.99
N LEU A 111 -1.06 11.38 22.47
CA LEU A 111 -1.18 9.99 22.90
C LEU A 111 -1.95 9.86 24.23
N SER A 112 -1.68 10.72 25.21
CA SER A 112 -2.33 10.68 26.52
C SER A 112 -3.78 11.17 26.52
N SER A 113 -4.11 12.10 25.63
CA SER A 113 -5.47 12.69 25.53
C SER A 113 -6.50 11.79 24.86
N GLY A 114 -6.06 10.70 24.21
CA GLY A 114 -6.93 9.83 23.42
C GLY A 114 -7.35 10.41 22.06
N LEU A 115 -6.75 11.53 21.63
CA LEU A 115 -7.04 12.13 20.32
C LEU A 115 -6.61 11.20 19.17
N VAL A 116 -5.46 10.54 19.32
CA VAL A 116 -4.99 9.55 18.33
C VAL A 116 -5.96 8.36 18.23
N ASP A 117 -6.48 7.86 19.36
CA ASP A 117 -7.48 6.78 19.35
C ASP A 117 -8.77 7.24 18.64
N PHE A 118 -9.22 8.46 18.91
CA PHE A 118 -10.37 9.06 18.23
C PHE A 118 -10.17 9.14 16.71
N TRP A 119 -9.01 9.62 16.25
CA TRP A 119 -8.71 9.69 14.82
C TRP A 119 -8.62 8.31 14.18
N LEU A 120 -7.96 7.35 14.82
CA LEU A 120 -7.88 5.96 14.33
C LEU A 120 -9.29 5.35 14.19
N GLU A 121 -10.11 5.41 15.23
CA GLU A 121 -11.44 4.80 15.24
C GLU A 121 -12.39 5.46 14.24
N THR A 122 -12.34 6.78 14.14
CA THR A 122 -13.17 7.55 13.19
C THR A 122 -12.78 7.23 11.75
N ASN A 123 -11.49 7.18 11.44
CA ASN A 123 -11.03 6.89 10.09
C ASN A 123 -11.17 5.42 9.71
N VAL A 124 -11.13 4.48 10.66
CA VAL A 124 -11.50 3.08 10.39
C VAL A 124 -12.96 2.99 9.94
N ARG A 125 -13.88 3.72 10.58
CA ARG A 125 -15.30 3.76 10.19
C ARG A 125 -15.49 4.49 8.86
N GLN A 126 -14.86 5.65 8.68
CA GLN A 126 -14.99 6.45 7.46
C GLN A 126 -14.38 5.76 6.23
N ALA A 127 -13.34 4.95 6.40
CA ALA A 127 -12.76 4.17 5.31
C ALA A 127 -13.58 2.93 4.92
N ASP A 128 -14.54 2.52 5.75
CA ASP A 128 -15.35 1.34 5.49
C ASP A 128 -16.27 1.56 4.27
N ASN A 129 -16.64 0.46 3.62
CA ASN A 129 -17.57 0.46 2.47
C ASN A 129 -18.98 0.12 2.94
N ASP A 130 -19.54 0.96 3.80
CA ASP A 130 -20.88 0.81 4.37
C ASP A 130 -21.97 1.54 3.56
N GLY A 131 -21.58 2.24 2.49
CA GLY A 131 -22.45 3.07 1.66
C GLY A 131 -22.75 4.45 2.25
N ASN A 132 -22.24 4.77 3.45
CA ASN A 132 -22.46 6.05 4.12
C ASN A 132 -21.41 7.10 3.73
N HIS A 133 -20.26 6.67 3.18
CA HIS A 133 -19.14 7.53 2.85
C HIS A 133 -18.80 7.46 1.36
N SER A 134 -18.50 8.60 0.76
CA SER A 134 -18.06 8.70 -0.63
C SER A 134 -16.70 8.01 -0.85
N PRO A 135 -16.41 7.55 -2.08
CA PRO A 135 -15.09 6.99 -2.40
C PRO A 135 -13.93 7.95 -2.11
N GLU A 136 -14.13 9.26 -2.26
CA GLU A 136 -13.15 10.31 -1.96
C GLU A 136 -12.88 10.39 -0.45
N GLU A 137 -13.92 10.44 0.38
CA GLU A 137 -13.78 10.43 1.85
C GLU A 137 -13.05 9.18 2.33
N ARG A 138 -13.41 8.02 1.77
CA ARG A 138 -12.74 6.75 2.06
C ARG A 138 -11.26 6.77 1.65
N THR A 139 -10.94 7.43 0.54
CA THR A 139 -9.55 7.56 0.05
C THR A 139 -8.69 8.36 1.03
N VAL A 140 -9.19 9.50 1.49
CA VAL A 140 -8.47 10.34 2.46
C VAL A 140 -8.36 9.63 3.81
N ALA A 141 -9.42 8.95 4.28
CA ALA A 141 -9.37 8.17 5.51
C ALA A 141 -8.32 7.04 5.45
N VAL A 142 -8.25 6.30 4.32
CA VAL A 142 -7.23 5.26 4.10
C VAL A 142 -5.81 5.85 4.12
N ALA A 143 -5.59 6.99 3.48
CA ALA A 143 -4.30 7.68 3.51
C ALA A 143 -3.92 8.08 4.95
N PHE A 144 -4.87 8.69 5.67
CA PHE A 144 -4.62 9.15 7.03
C PHE A 144 -4.37 8.01 8.01
N LEU A 145 -5.07 6.87 7.89
CA LEU A 145 -4.78 5.68 8.71
C LEU A 145 -3.34 5.19 8.53
N ALA A 146 -2.79 5.28 7.32
CA ALA A 146 -1.40 4.92 7.07
C ALA A 146 -0.43 5.92 7.71
N ASP A 147 -0.72 7.22 7.62
CA ASP A 147 0.06 8.27 8.27
C ASP A 147 0.04 8.13 9.80
N LEU A 148 -1.13 7.94 10.41
CA LEU A 148 -1.26 7.69 11.84
C LEU A 148 -0.48 6.45 12.29
N TRP A 149 -0.46 5.38 11.47
CA TRP A 149 0.32 4.20 11.80
C TRP A 149 1.82 4.48 11.78
N MET A 150 2.29 5.24 10.79
CA MET A 150 3.68 5.67 10.71
C MET A 150 4.09 6.56 11.88
N LEU A 151 3.28 7.56 12.23
CA LEU A 151 3.59 8.54 13.29
C LEU A 151 3.50 7.94 14.70
N PHE A 152 2.53 7.05 14.92
CA PHE A 152 2.20 6.50 16.24
C PHE A 152 2.32 4.97 16.28
N THR A 153 3.40 4.43 15.68
CA THR A 153 3.64 2.98 15.62
C THR A 153 3.61 2.31 16.99
N ASP A 154 4.17 2.96 18.02
CA ASP A 154 4.21 2.44 19.39
C ASP A 154 2.81 2.21 19.97
N LYS A 155 1.87 3.12 19.67
CA LYS A 155 0.47 3.04 20.12
C LYS A 155 -0.26 1.88 19.46
N LEU A 156 -0.10 1.71 18.15
CA LEU A 156 -0.75 0.62 17.42
C LEU A 156 -0.16 -0.76 17.74
N PHE A 157 1.10 -0.83 18.19
CA PHE A 157 1.66 -2.05 18.75
C PHE A 157 0.93 -2.49 20.03
N GLN A 158 0.46 -1.55 20.85
CA GLN A 158 -0.31 -1.84 22.07
C GLN A 158 -1.80 -2.12 21.77
N ARG A 159 -2.31 -1.67 20.63
CA ARG A 159 -3.70 -1.83 20.17
C ARG A 159 -3.78 -2.76 18.97
N GLU A 160 -3.41 -4.03 19.18
CA GLU A 160 -3.41 -5.04 18.10
C GLU A 160 -4.79 -5.19 17.44
N ASP A 161 -5.87 -4.96 18.18
CA ASP A 161 -7.24 -4.95 17.69
C ASP A 161 -7.45 -3.91 16.59
N LEU A 162 -6.98 -2.67 16.81
CA LEU A 162 -7.07 -1.58 15.84
C LEU A 162 -6.14 -1.81 14.66
N ALA A 163 -4.89 -2.23 14.91
CA ALA A 163 -3.95 -2.55 13.83
C ALA A 163 -4.52 -3.60 12.86
N ASN A 164 -5.18 -4.62 13.39
CA ASN A 164 -5.86 -5.64 12.60
C ASN A 164 -7.09 -5.10 11.85
N GLN A 165 -7.84 -4.17 12.43
CA GLN A 165 -8.95 -3.49 11.75
C GLN A 165 -8.45 -2.64 10.58
N ILE A 166 -7.37 -1.89 10.77
CA ILE A 166 -6.76 -1.07 9.72
C ILE A 166 -6.26 -1.95 8.57
N LEU A 167 -5.62 -3.10 8.85
CA LEU A 167 -5.23 -4.05 7.79
C LEU A 167 -6.44 -4.62 7.04
N LYS A 168 -7.57 -4.88 7.72
CA LYS A 168 -8.80 -5.31 7.05
C LYS A 168 -9.33 -4.21 6.12
N VAL A 169 -9.29 -2.95 6.56
CA VAL A 169 -9.65 -1.80 5.73
C VAL A 169 -8.76 -1.71 4.49
N PHE A 170 -7.43 -1.75 4.64
CA PHE A 170 -6.51 -1.72 3.49
C PHE A 170 -6.75 -2.87 2.50
N LYS A 171 -6.92 -4.10 2.99
CA LYS A 171 -7.23 -5.26 2.13
C LYS A 171 -8.52 -5.08 1.36
N ARG A 172 -9.56 -4.52 1.99
CA ARG A 172 -10.84 -4.26 1.32
C ARG A 172 -10.72 -3.15 0.29
N ALA A 173 -10.09 -2.02 0.67
CA ALA A 173 -9.85 -0.88 -0.21
C ALA A 173 -8.97 -1.26 -1.42
N SER A 174 -8.01 -2.17 -1.26
CA SER A 174 -7.15 -2.68 -2.35
C SER A 174 -7.89 -3.46 -3.46
N ARG A 175 -9.18 -3.73 -3.27
CA ARG A 175 -10.08 -4.36 -4.25
C ARG A 175 -11.27 -3.47 -4.61
N ASP A 176 -11.24 -2.21 -4.20
CA ASP A 176 -12.37 -1.31 -4.44
C ASP A 176 -12.54 -1.05 -5.93
N ARG A 177 -13.79 -0.83 -6.36
CA ARG A 177 -14.12 -0.49 -7.75
C ARG A 177 -13.57 0.89 -8.12
N TYR A 178 -13.55 1.81 -7.17
CA TYR A 178 -13.00 3.15 -7.36
C TYR A 178 -11.48 3.08 -7.39
N ARG A 179 -10.91 3.29 -8.59
CA ARG A 179 -9.47 3.14 -8.84
C ARG A 179 -8.59 4.03 -7.94
N PRO A 180 -8.89 5.33 -7.71
CA PRO A 180 -8.07 6.15 -6.82
C PRO A 180 -7.96 5.58 -5.40
N LEU A 181 -9.06 5.12 -4.82
CA LEU A 181 -9.05 4.45 -3.51
C LEU A 181 -8.20 3.18 -3.53
N ARG A 182 -8.39 2.34 -4.56
CA ARG A 182 -7.65 1.09 -4.73
C ARG A 182 -6.14 1.31 -4.81
N ILE A 183 -5.71 2.22 -5.67
CA ILE A 183 -4.29 2.56 -5.84
C ILE A 183 -3.73 3.21 -4.57
N THR A 184 -4.48 4.09 -3.92
CA THR A 184 -4.07 4.69 -2.65
C THR A 184 -3.84 3.63 -1.59
N ALA A 185 -4.77 2.70 -1.39
CA ALA A 185 -4.61 1.62 -0.40
C ALA A 185 -3.36 0.76 -0.67
N LEU A 186 -3.10 0.42 -1.95
CA LEU A 186 -1.90 -0.33 -2.35
C LEU A 186 -0.62 0.48 -2.09
N ALA A 187 -0.59 1.75 -2.51
CA ALA A 187 0.54 2.65 -2.29
C ALA A 187 0.88 2.78 -0.81
N GLN A 188 -0.16 2.95 0.02
CA GLN A 188 0.01 3.06 1.47
C GLN A 188 0.53 1.76 2.10
N MET A 189 0.04 0.60 1.66
CA MET A 189 0.57 -0.69 2.12
C MET A 189 2.04 -0.89 1.72
N PHE A 190 2.46 -0.51 0.50
CA PHE A 190 3.87 -0.58 0.10
C PHE A 190 4.74 0.39 0.92
N ARG A 191 4.26 1.62 1.17
CA ARG A 191 4.96 2.59 2.02
C ARG A 191 5.15 2.06 3.45
N LEU A 192 4.10 1.48 4.03
CA LEU A 192 4.17 0.84 5.35
C LEU A 192 5.13 -0.34 5.35
N LEU A 193 5.10 -1.21 4.32
CA LEU A 193 6.02 -2.34 4.21
C LEU A 193 7.48 -1.90 4.15
N ASP A 194 7.81 -0.89 3.34
CA ASP A 194 9.17 -0.35 3.25
C ASP A 194 9.65 0.16 4.62
N ALA A 195 8.86 1.01 5.28
CA ALA A 195 9.21 1.52 6.60
C ALA A 195 9.32 0.41 7.66
N PHE A 196 8.35 -0.49 7.72
CA PHE A 196 8.27 -1.53 8.75
C PHE A 196 9.31 -2.62 8.57
N SER A 197 9.75 -2.87 7.34
CA SER A 197 10.87 -3.79 7.08
C SER A 197 12.19 -3.26 7.64
N LYS A 198 12.45 -1.95 7.50
CA LYS A 198 13.67 -1.28 7.98
C LYS A 198 13.74 -1.30 9.51
N THR A 199 12.61 -1.14 10.17
CA THR A 199 12.49 -1.17 11.63
C THR A 199 12.20 -2.57 12.20
N LYS A 200 12.13 -3.60 11.35
CA LYS A 200 11.76 -4.99 11.74
C LYS A 200 10.45 -5.07 12.53
N ASN A 201 9.48 -4.24 12.19
CA ASN A 201 8.17 -4.21 12.81
C ASN A 201 7.39 -5.51 12.51
N THR A 202 6.67 -6.01 13.52
CA THR A 202 5.94 -7.29 13.51
C THR A 202 4.82 -7.37 12.46
N TYR A 203 4.33 -6.24 11.98
CA TYR A 203 3.28 -6.17 10.96
C TYR A 203 3.80 -6.23 9.52
N ALA A 204 5.12 -6.05 9.28
CA ALA A 204 5.69 -6.12 7.93
C ALA A 204 5.33 -7.43 7.20
N PRO A 205 5.43 -8.64 7.82
CA PRO A 205 5.03 -9.88 7.17
C PRO A 205 3.53 -9.94 6.83
N SER A 206 2.67 -9.38 7.68
CA SER A 206 1.22 -9.35 7.46
C SER A 206 0.83 -8.43 6.31
N ILE A 207 1.50 -7.28 6.17
CA ILE A 207 1.32 -6.35 5.06
C ILE A 207 1.85 -6.98 3.76
N TYR A 208 3.03 -7.60 3.78
CA TYR A 208 3.58 -8.29 2.61
C TYR A 208 2.66 -9.40 2.09
N LYS A 209 2.14 -10.24 2.99
CA LYS A 209 1.13 -11.26 2.62
C LYS A 209 -0.14 -10.63 2.05
N ALA A 210 -0.58 -9.50 2.59
CA ALA A 210 -1.74 -8.78 2.06
C ALA A 210 -1.50 -8.32 0.61
N LEU A 211 -0.34 -7.71 0.35
CA LEU A 211 0.06 -7.27 -1.00
C LEU A 211 0.18 -8.43 -1.99
N ALA A 212 0.74 -9.56 -1.57
CA ALA A 212 0.79 -10.78 -2.38
C ALA A 212 -0.61 -11.29 -2.76
N MET A 213 -1.56 -11.27 -1.81
CA MET A 213 -2.95 -11.60 -2.10
C MET A 213 -3.63 -10.55 -2.99
N SER A 214 -3.35 -9.26 -2.79
CA SER A 214 -3.89 -8.20 -3.64
C SER A 214 -3.46 -8.34 -5.11
N LEU A 215 -2.26 -8.88 -5.38
CA LEU A 215 -1.84 -9.21 -6.76
C LEU A 215 -2.77 -10.22 -7.42
N VAL A 216 -3.15 -11.27 -6.67
CA VAL A 216 -4.03 -12.34 -7.13
C VAL A 216 -5.48 -11.89 -7.24
N GLU A 217 -5.96 -11.14 -6.26
CA GLU A 217 -7.34 -10.65 -6.21
C GLU A 217 -7.62 -9.62 -7.32
N ASN A 218 -6.61 -8.85 -7.75
CA ASN A 218 -6.73 -7.86 -8.83
C ASN A 218 -6.24 -8.38 -10.20
N HIS A 219 -6.12 -9.69 -10.39
CA HIS A 219 -5.53 -10.28 -11.59
C HIS A 219 -6.18 -9.84 -12.92
N ALA A 220 -7.48 -9.53 -12.91
CA ALA A 220 -8.23 -9.13 -14.11
C ALA A 220 -8.00 -7.67 -14.51
N GLU A 221 -7.50 -6.82 -13.60
CA GLU A 221 -7.29 -5.40 -13.85
C GLU A 221 -5.81 -5.15 -14.14
N SER A 222 -5.46 -5.06 -15.44
CA SER A 222 -4.06 -5.00 -15.91
C SER A 222 -3.27 -3.90 -15.23
N THR A 223 -3.82 -2.68 -15.14
CA THR A 223 -3.10 -1.52 -14.63
C THR A 223 -2.74 -1.63 -13.15
N THR A 224 -3.65 -2.18 -12.35
CA THR A 224 -3.48 -2.41 -10.90
C THR A 224 -2.53 -3.56 -10.69
N ARG A 225 -2.65 -4.64 -11.47
CA ARG A 225 -1.71 -5.76 -11.45
C ARG A 225 -0.28 -5.31 -11.77
N GLU A 226 -0.11 -4.53 -12.84
CA GLU A 226 1.17 -3.94 -13.23
C GLU A 226 1.75 -3.05 -12.12
N TYR A 227 0.92 -2.19 -11.52
CA TYR A 227 1.32 -1.36 -10.39
C TYR A 227 1.84 -2.21 -9.22
N ILE A 228 1.12 -3.28 -8.85
CA ILE A 228 1.54 -4.17 -7.75
C ILE A 228 2.84 -4.90 -8.10
N MET A 229 2.96 -5.41 -9.33
CA MET A 229 4.16 -6.11 -9.79
C MET A 229 5.40 -5.21 -9.73
N GLN A 230 5.33 -4.00 -10.29
CA GLN A 230 6.46 -3.05 -10.27
C GLN A 230 6.91 -2.69 -8.85
N ASN A 231 5.95 -2.46 -7.94
CA ASN A 231 6.29 -2.19 -6.54
C ASN A 231 6.86 -3.43 -5.83
N LEU A 232 6.38 -4.64 -6.14
CA LEU A 232 6.97 -5.88 -5.63
C LEU A 232 8.39 -6.10 -6.15
N GLU A 233 8.71 -5.73 -7.39
CA GLU A 233 10.09 -5.77 -7.90
C GLU A 233 11.02 -4.88 -7.06
N GLN A 234 10.59 -3.65 -6.73
CA GLN A 234 11.35 -2.76 -5.85
C GLN A 234 11.53 -3.35 -4.44
N VAL A 235 10.50 -4.02 -3.91
CA VAL A 235 10.59 -4.74 -2.62
C VAL A 235 11.61 -5.88 -2.71
N PHE A 236 11.62 -6.65 -3.80
CA PHE A 236 12.57 -7.75 -4.02
C PHE A 236 14.02 -7.28 -4.11
N GLU A 237 14.25 -6.11 -4.71
CA GLU A 237 15.58 -5.50 -4.80
C GLU A 237 16.04 -4.92 -3.45
N SER A 238 15.16 -4.20 -2.76
CA SER A 238 15.48 -3.57 -1.47
C SER A 238 15.56 -4.55 -0.31
N GLN A 239 14.86 -5.68 -0.38
CA GLN A 239 14.81 -6.71 0.66
C GLN A 239 15.10 -8.12 0.11
N PRO A 240 16.37 -8.45 -0.21
CA PRO A 240 16.71 -9.74 -0.82
C PRO A 240 16.40 -10.97 0.04
N THR A 241 16.18 -10.78 1.35
CA THR A 241 15.84 -11.86 2.27
C THR A 241 14.34 -12.14 2.37
N ILE A 242 13.48 -11.34 1.72
CA ILE A 242 12.03 -11.49 1.82
C ILE A 242 11.59 -12.85 1.24
N PRO A 243 10.65 -13.57 1.88
CA PRO A 243 10.18 -14.86 1.39
C PRO A 243 9.31 -14.74 0.12
N VAL A 244 9.97 -14.71 -1.04
CA VAL A 244 9.33 -14.60 -2.38
C VAL A 244 8.26 -15.66 -2.66
N GLY A 245 8.34 -16.81 -1.98
CA GLY A 245 7.33 -17.88 -2.04
C GLY A 245 5.90 -17.43 -1.78
N PHE A 246 5.70 -16.48 -0.85
CA PHE A 246 4.37 -15.94 -0.55
C PHE A 246 3.73 -15.21 -1.73
N VAL A 247 4.52 -14.79 -2.73
CA VAL A 247 4.03 -14.21 -3.97
C VAL A 247 3.93 -15.28 -5.07
N VAL A 248 4.94 -16.11 -5.22
CA VAL A 248 5.04 -17.08 -6.32
C VAL A 248 3.93 -18.13 -6.26
N GLU A 249 3.70 -18.73 -5.10
CA GLU A 249 2.71 -19.80 -4.95
C GLU A 249 1.27 -19.35 -5.29
N PRO A 250 0.74 -18.25 -4.72
CA PRO A 250 -0.60 -17.80 -5.07
C PRO A 250 -0.68 -17.27 -6.51
N LEU A 251 0.39 -16.65 -7.04
CA LEU A 251 0.43 -16.22 -8.44
C LEU A 251 0.35 -17.40 -9.41
N VAL A 252 1.15 -18.46 -9.20
CA VAL A 252 1.11 -19.68 -10.01
C VAL A 252 -0.29 -20.29 -10.01
N ASN A 253 -0.92 -20.42 -8.83
CA ASN A 253 -2.28 -20.94 -8.72
C ASN A 253 -3.27 -20.07 -9.51
N GLN A 254 -3.14 -18.75 -9.44
CA GLN A 254 -4.00 -17.83 -10.17
C GLN A 254 -3.82 -17.95 -11.69
N LEU A 255 -2.58 -18.03 -12.17
CA LEU A 255 -2.29 -18.23 -13.60
C LEU A 255 -2.92 -19.53 -14.10
N GLN A 256 -2.77 -20.63 -13.37
CA GLN A 256 -3.36 -21.92 -13.76
C GLN A 256 -4.90 -21.91 -13.83
N LEU A 257 -5.56 -21.09 -13.01
CA LEU A 257 -7.02 -21.05 -12.92
C LEU A 257 -7.66 -20.03 -13.88
N ALA A 258 -6.97 -18.94 -14.19
CA ALA A 258 -7.56 -17.78 -14.87
C ALA A 258 -6.95 -17.43 -16.23
N GLU A 259 -5.85 -18.09 -16.62
CA GLU A 259 -5.20 -17.88 -17.92
C GLU A 259 -6.18 -18.01 -19.09
N GLY A 260 -6.23 -16.98 -19.94
CA GLY A 260 -7.08 -16.93 -21.13
C GLY A 260 -8.58 -16.70 -20.86
N VAL A 261 -8.96 -16.51 -19.59
CA VAL A 261 -10.35 -16.20 -19.19
C VAL A 261 -10.43 -14.79 -18.63
N SER A 262 -9.81 -14.57 -17.47
CA SER A 262 -9.75 -13.26 -16.81
C SER A 262 -8.31 -12.76 -16.66
N TYR A 263 -7.32 -13.64 -16.80
CA TYR A 263 -5.90 -13.27 -16.84
C TYR A 263 -5.40 -13.22 -18.28
N HIS A 264 -4.89 -12.06 -18.67
CA HIS A 264 -4.25 -11.84 -19.97
C HIS A 264 -2.84 -11.31 -19.73
N TYR A 265 -1.83 -12.01 -20.25
CA TYR A 265 -0.43 -11.59 -20.13
C TYR A 265 -0.18 -10.29 -20.89
N ASN A 266 0.82 -9.55 -20.42
CA ASN A 266 1.45 -8.40 -21.05
C ASN A 266 2.97 -8.47 -20.83
N SER A 267 3.71 -7.47 -21.33
CA SER A 267 5.18 -7.43 -21.20
C SER A 267 5.69 -7.29 -19.76
N VAL A 268 4.92 -6.63 -18.88
CA VAL A 268 5.27 -6.42 -17.47
C VAL A 268 5.24 -7.74 -16.70
N ASP A 269 4.32 -8.65 -17.02
CA ASP A 269 4.27 -9.99 -16.41
C ASP A 269 5.62 -10.73 -16.57
N PHE A 270 6.23 -10.65 -17.77
CA PHE A 270 7.51 -11.32 -18.03
C PHE A 270 8.70 -10.63 -17.36
N GLN A 271 8.65 -9.30 -17.17
CA GLN A 271 9.64 -8.58 -16.36
C GLN A 271 9.56 -9.04 -14.89
N PHE A 272 8.33 -9.19 -14.39
CA PHE A 272 8.09 -9.68 -13.03
C PHE A 272 8.58 -11.12 -12.84
N PHE A 273 8.36 -12.01 -13.81
CA PHE A 273 8.92 -13.36 -13.77
C PHE A 273 10.45 -13.36 -13.76
N VAL A 274 11.10 -12.43 -14.46
CA VAL A 274 12.56 -12.25 -14.38
C VAL A 274 12.98 -11.81 -12.98
N ALA A 275 12.27 -10.87 -12.36
CA ALA A 275 12.55 -10.45 -10.98
C ALA A 275 12.43 -11.61 -9.99
N ILE A 276 11.37 -12.42 -10.10
CA ILE A 276 11.18 -13.65 -9.32
C ILE A 276 12.36 -14.61 -9.55
N ALA A 277 12.72 -14.88 -10.81
CA ALA A 277 13.79 -15.81 -11.16
C ALA A 277 15.17 -15.41 -10.60
N LYS A 278 15.41 -14.11 -10.42
CA LYS A 278 16.63 -13.56 -9.79
C LYS A 278 16.61 -13.63 -8.27
N HIS A 279 15.44 -13.67 -7.64
CA HIS A 279 15.32 -13.49 -6.21
C HIS A 279 16.06 -14.59 -5.41
N PRO A 280 17.00 -14.28 -4.50
CA PRO A 280 17.90 -15.29 -3.92
C PRO A 280 17.17 -16.29 -3.01
N LYS A 281 16.01 -15.94 -2.46
CA LYS A 281 15.17 -16.84 -1.64
C LYS A 281 14.19 -17.72 -2.42
N LEU A 282 14.17 -17.65 -3.76
CA LEU A 282 13.37 -18.58 -4.56
C LEU A 282 13.92 -20.00 -4.40
N GLN A 283 13.02 -20.98 -4.17
CA GLN A 283 13.36 -22.40 -4.05
C GLN A 283 12.89 -23.20 -5.27
N ALA A 284 13.53 -24.34 -5.54
CA ALA A 284 13.22 -25.18 -6.69
C ALA A 284 11.74 -25.63 -6.70
N GLN A 285 11.20 -26.02 -5.54
CA GLN A 285 9.80 -26.44 -5.40
C GLN A 285 8.80 -25.36 -5.83
N GLN A 286 9.13 -24.09 -5.63
CA GLN A 286 8.32 -22.94 -6.03
C GLN A 286 8.55 -22.56 -7.50
N ALA A 287 9.77 -22.76 -8.01
CA ALA A 287 10.15 -22.46 -9.38
C ALA A 287 9.56 -23.47 -10.39
N ILE A 288 9.47 -24.75 -10.05
CA ILE A 288 9.03 -25.82 -10.95
C ILE A 288 7.62 -25.56 -11.55
N PRO A 289 6.60 -25.17 -10.77
CA PRO A 289 5.29 -24.80 -11.32
C PRO A 289 5.34 -23.58 -12.25
N LEU A 290 6.17 -22.58 -11.93
CA LEU A 290 6.34 -21.40 -12.77
C LEU A 290 7.04 -21.75 -14.09
N ILE A 291 8.04 -22.63 -14.05
CA ILE A 291 8.70 -23.20 -15.23
C ILE A 291 7.68 -23.89 -16.14
N ASP A 292 6.77 -24.70 -15.58
CA ASP A 292 5.72 -25.39 -16.36
C ASP A 292 4.79 -24.40 -17.09
N ILE A 293 4.36 -23.33 -16.41
CA ILE A 293 3.54 -22.27 -17.02
C ILE A 293 4.31 -21.58 -18.14
N LEU A 294 5.53 -21.12 -17.86
CA LEU A 294 6.36 -20.41 -18.84
C LEU A 294 6.64 -21.28 -20.08
N ALA A 295 6.93 -22.57 -19.90
CA ALA A 295 7.12 -23.50 -21.01
C ALA A 295 5.87 -23.68 -21.87
N LYS A 296 4.67 -23.71 -21.26
CA LYS A 296 3.41 -23.75 -22.00
C LYS A 296 3.20 -22.49 -22.82
N ILE A 297 3.46 -21.31 -22.24
CA ILE A 297 3.41 -20.03 -22.99
C ILE A 297 4.42 -20.08 -24.15
N TYR A 298 5.65 -20.52 -23.89
CA TYR A 298 6.72 -20.59 -24.89
C TYR A 298 6.35 -21.46 -26.10
N LEU A 299 5.67 -22.60 -25.88
CA LEU A 299 5.27 -23.52 -26.94
C LEU A 299 3.98 -23.14 -27.66
N ASN A 300 3.07 -22.42 -27.01
CA ASN A 300 1.71 -22.19 -27.52
C ASN A 300 1.42 -20.74 -27.93
N ASP A 301 2.11 -19.76 -27.35
CA ASP A 301 1.86 -18.35 -27.60
C ASP A 301 3.05 -17.72 -28.33
N GLN A 302 2.92 -17.62 -29.64
CA GLN A 302 3.95 -17.03 -30.51
C GLN A 302 4.26 -15.58 -30.15
N SER A 303 3.28 -14.83 -29.64
CA SER A 303 3.43 -13.41 -29.29
C SER A 303 4.37 -13.24 -28.09
N TYR A 304 4.31 -14.17 -27.14
CA TYR A 304 5.05 -14.10 -25.89
C TYR A 304 6.22 -15.08 -25.78
N ALA A 305 6.42 -15.97 -26.76
CA ALA A 305 7.50 -16.95 -26.73
C ALA A 305 8.88 -16.33 -26.46
N GLN A 306 9.21 -15.21 -27.13
CA GLN A 306 10.49 -14.53 -26.94
C GLN A 306 10.62 -13.90 -25.55
N CYS A 307 9.59 -13.21 -25.07
CA CYS A 307 9.56 -12.62 -23.72
C CYS A 307 9.66 -13.68 -22.63
N CYS A 308 9.02 -14.83 -22.84
CA CYS A 308 9.00 -15.95 -21.92
C CYS A 308 10.32 -16.72 -21.85
N SER A 309 11.07 -16.79 -22.96
CA SER A 309 12.33 -17.53 -23.05
C SER A 309 13.34 -17.12 -21.97
N ARG A 310 13.43 -15.81 -21.68
CA ARG A 310 14.37 -15.26 -20.70
C ARG A 310 14.12 -15.75 -19.27
N PRO A 311 12.95 -15.50 -18.64
CA PRO A 311 12.68 -16.01 -17.29
C PRO A 311 12.71 -17.54 -17.24
N LEU A 312 12.24 -18.24 -18.29
CA LEU A 312 12.29 -19.70 -18.36
C LEU A 312 13.73 -20.24 -18.27
N MET A 313 14.63 -19.73 -19.11
CA MET A 313 16.03 -20.15 -19.12
C MET A 313 16.75 -19.80 -17.83
N MET A 314 16.43 -18.66 -17.20
CA MET A 314 17.00 -18.28 -15.91
C MET A 314 16.62 -19.26 -14.81
N LEU A 315 15.34 -19.63 -14.72
CA LEU A 315 14.86 -20.59 -13.73
C LEU A 315 15.47 -21.98 -13.94
N ILE A 316 15.47 -22.46 -15.19
CA ILE A 316 16.08 -23.75 -15.54
C ILE A 316 17.57 -23.77 -15.19
N SER A 317 18.32 -22.76 -15.62
CA SER A 317 19.76 -22.69 -15.39
C SER A 317 20.09 -22.65 -13.89
N ARG A 318 19.32 -21.88 -13.12
CA ARG A 318 19.52 -21.74 -11.67
C ARG A 318 19.27 -23.05 -10.92
N PHE A 319 18.27 -23.81 -11.31
CA PHE A 319 17.86 -25.04 -10.61
C PHE A 319 18.18 -26.32 -11.39
N ILE A 320 19.13 -26.28 -12.34
CA ILE A 320 19.44 -27.40 -13.23
C ILE A 320 19.86 -28.70 -12.51
N ASN A 321 20.42 -28.57 -11.30
CA ASN A 321 20.85 -29.72 -10.50
C ASN A 321 19.70 -30.36 -9.71
N ASP A 322 18.57 -29.67 -9.59
CA ASP A 322 17.37 -30.20 -8.94
C ASP A 322 16.79 -31.35 -9.77
N ALA A 323 16.40 -32.44 -9.11
CA ALA A 323 15.87 -33.62 -9.78
C ALA A 323 14.54 -33.33 -10.50
N GLY A 324 13.67 -32.53 -9.90
CA GLY A 324 12.38 -32.17 -10.48
C GLY A 324 12.52 -31.32 -11.74
N VAL A 325 13.49 -30.39 -11.75
CA VAL A 325 13.79 -29.58 -12.95
C VAL A 325 14.37 -30.44 -14.08
N ARG A 326 15.25 -31.40 -13.79
CA ARG A 326 15.77 -32.32 -14.81
C ARG A 326 14.68 -33.22 -15.39
N GLU A 327 13.80 -33.75 -14.54
CA GLU A 327 12.65 -34.53 -15.00
C GLU A 327 11.72 -33.69 -15.90
N PHE A 328 11.45 -32.44 -15.49
CA PHE A 328 10.69 -31.49 -16.30
C PHE A 328 11.35 -31.25 -17.67
N LEU A 329 12.68 -31.03 -17.72
CA LEU A 329 13.40 -30.78 -18.97
C LEU A 329 13.29 -31.94 -19.97
N VAL A 330 13.43 -33.18 -19.48
CA VAL A 330 13.28 -34.37 -20.33
C VAL A 330 11.88 -34.41 -20.95
N LYS A 331 10.83 -34.14 -20.16
CA LYS A 331 9.45 -34.07 -20.66
C LYS A 331 9.26 -32.92 -21.65
N PHE A 332 9.76 -31.74 -21.32
CA PHE A 332 9.67 -30.55 -22.18
C PHE A 332 10.33 -30.81 -23.56
N MET A 333 11.54 -31.37 -23.58
CA MET A 333 12.24 -31.72 -24.81
C MET A 333 11.49 -32.80 -25.60
N THR A 334 10.97 -33.82 -24.92
CA THR A 334 10.19 -34.90 -25.55
C THR A 334 8.93 -34.35 -26.22
N VAL A 335 8.18 -33.48 -25.54
CA VAL A 335 6.98 -32.83 -26.08
C VAL A 335 7.34 -31.92 -27.25
N SER A 336 8.36 -31.08 -27.10
CA SER A 336 8.79 -30.12 -28.14
C SER A 336 9.24 -30.83 -29.43
N LEU A 337 10.06 -31.89 -29.31
CA LEU A 337 10.50 -32.70 -30.46
C LEU A 337 9.32 -33.43 -31.10
N SER A 338 8.38 -33.93 -30.30
CA SER A 338 7.17 -34.59 -30.81
C SER A 338 6.28 -33.64 -31.60
N MET A 339 6.13 -32.39 -31.14
CA MET A 339 5.40 -31.34 -31.85
C MET A 339 6.09 -31.00 -33.18
N LEU A 340 7.41 -30.83 -33.18
CA LEU A 340 8.20 -30.59 -34.39
C LEU A 340 8.04 -31.72 -35.42
N LEU A 341 8.17 -32.98 -34.99
CA LEU A 341 7.98 -34.14 -35.86
C LEU A 341 6.56 -34.24 -36.43
N ALA A 342 5.54 -33.81 -35.67
CA ALA A 342 4.16 -33.79 -36.13
C ALA A 342 3.94 -32.73 -37.22
N LEU A 343 4.57 -31.56 -37.09
CA LEU A 343 4.55 -30.49 -38.09
C LEU A 343 5.24 -30.93 -39.38
N GLU A 344 6.44 -31.52 -39.29
CA GLU A 344 7.20 -32.03 -40.44
C GLU A 344 6.47 -33.11 -41.23
N LYS A 345 5.72 -34.01 -40.55
CA LYS A 345 5.00 -35.11 -41.21
C LYS A 345 3.73 -34.69 -41.95
N GLY A 346 3.48 -33.40 -42.15
CA GLY A 346 2.30 -32.90 -42.87
C GLY A 346 0.97 -33.23 -42.20
N LYS A 347 0.99 -33.71 -40.94
CA LYS A 347 -0.21 -33.84 -40.10
C LYS A 347 -0.55 -32.45 -39.56
N GLY A 348 -0.90 -31.55 -40.47
CA GLY A 348 -1.28 -30.18 -40.16
C GLY A 348 -2.25 -30.13 -38.99
N ALA A 349 -1.88 -29.36 -37.96
CA ALA A 349 -2.76 -28.85 -36.92
C ALA A 349 -3.76 -29.82 -36.26
N LYS A 350 -3.52 -31.16 -36.25
CA LYS A 350 -4.13 -31.98 -35.19
C LYS A 350 -3.40 -31.60 -33.92
N LYS A 351 -3.89 -30.55 -33.24
CA LYS A 351 -3.39 -30.01 -31.96
C LYS A 351 -2.82 -31.16 -31.16
N VAL A 352 -1.51 -31.30 -31.16
CA VAL A 352 -0.84 -32.21 -30.24
C VAL A 352 -1.31 -31.72 -28.89
N LYS A 353 -2.16 -32.50 -28.21
CA LYS A 353 -2.68 -32.13 -26.90
C LYS A 353 -1.47 -32.12 -25.97
N ILE A 354 -0.89 -30.95 -25.77
CA ILE A 354 0.15 -30.75 -24.78
C ILE A 354 -0.51 -31.13 -23.44
N PRO A 355 0.12 -32.01 -22.65
CA PRO A 355 -0.41 -32.39 -21.35
C PRO A 355 -0.73 -31.14 -20.54
N THR A 356 -1.91 -31.12 -19.92
CA THR A 356 -2.38 -29.99 -19.09
C THR A 356 -1.43 -29.68 -17.93
N THR A 357 -0.56 -30.62 -17.56
CA THR A 357 0.56 -30.46 -16.63
C THR A 357 1.74 -31.30 -17.11
N MET A 358 2.95 -30.72 -17.18
CA MET A 358 4.18 -31.50 -17.38
C MET A 358 4.75 -32.03 -16.06
N ASN A 359 4.24 -31.54 -14.92
CA ASN A 359 4.55 -32.06 -13.59
C ASN A 359 3.57 -33.18 -13.18
N ALA A 360 4.11 -34.35 -12.89
CA ALA A 360 3.35 -35.39 -12.19
C ALA A 360 3.31 -35.00 -10.71
N LYS A 361 2.12 -34.90 -10.11
CA LYS A 361 2.04 -35.18 -8.67
C LYS A 361 2.61 -36.59 -8.51
N SER A 362 3.63 -36.74 -7.66
CA SER A 362 4.03 -38.06 -7.19
C SER A 362 2.76 -38.73 -6.68
N LYS A 363 2.32 -39.82 -7.33
CA LYS A 363 1.41 -40.74 -6.70
C LYS A 363 2.20 -41.29 -5.52
N ASP A 364 1.93 -40.76 -4.33
CA ASP A 364 2.32 -41.42 -3.09
C ASP A 364 1.85 -42.87 -3.20
N GLY A 365 2.81 -43.77 -3.06
CA GLY A 365 2.55 -45.17 -2.82
C GLY A 365 1.74 -45.27 -1.54
N GLY A 366 0.50 -45.71 -1.67
CA GLY A 366 -0.46 -45.71 -0.59
C GLY A 366 -1.63 -46.64 -0.87
N LYS A 367 -1.34 -47.90 -1.22
CA LYS A 367 -1.88 -49.14 -0.64
C LYS A 367 -1.39 -50.35 -1.43
#